data_AF-A0A371R243-F1
#
_entry.id   AF-A0A371R243-F1
#
_cell.length_a   1.000
_cell.length_b   1.000
_cell.length_c   1.000
_cell.angle_alpha   90.00
_cell.angle_beta   90.00
_cell.angle_gamma   90.00
#
_symmetry.space_group_name_H-M   'P 1'
#
loop_
_entity.id
_entity.type
_entity.pdbx_description
1 polymer ?
#
loop_
_entity_poly.entity_id
_entity_poly.type
_entity_poly.pdbx_seq_one_letter_code
_entity_poly.pdbx_strand_id
1 'polypeptide(L)'
;MRLIGRFGLKSSFFLYLLNIPLYLIFFLWHHPLPYVGLVSGLTYLLAYFMACGRFLITIMIYVPGVLALLASALLGDVIILGGRLVELYFITAFFASLIYAATFGRGVGRALSVVLLLISVAIGGVLIVVIASLWRMAVPTLGFAPWLPEPQDVPIYVVLYEFWRKIHTYPKSVKCGRETATQETAKKGR
;
A
#
# COMPACT_ATOMS: atom_id res chain seq x y z
N MET A 1 26.24 -11.07 -4.82
CA MET A 1 25.48 -10.14 -5.68
C MET A 1 24.42 -9.44 -4.83
N ARG A 2 24.49 -8.10 -4.71
CA ARG A 2 23.59 -7.31 -3.85
C ARG A 2 22.16 -7.29 -4.42
N LEU A 3 21.26 -8.02 -3.77
CA LEU A 3 19.88 -7.69 -3.33
C LEU A 3 19.12 -6.44 -3.83
N ILE A 4 19.43 -5.85 -5.00
CA ILE A 4 18.63 -4.76 -5.56
C ILE A 4 17.27 -5.35 -5.98
N GLY A 5 16.18 -4.85 -5.39
CA GLY A 5 14.81 -5.27 -5.75
C GLY A 5 14.14 -6.25 -4.79
N ARG A 6 14.81 -6.80 -3.76
CA ARG A 6 14.14 -7.74 -2.81
C ARG A 6 13.00 -7.07 -2.03
N PHE A 7 13.14 -5.79 -1.69
CA PHE A 7 12.07 -5.08 -0.98
C PHE A 7 10.91 -4.77 -1.92
N GLY A 8 11.23 -4.35 -3.15
CA GLY A 8 10.24 -4.17 -4.21
C GLY A 8 9.44 -5.44 -4.45
N LEU A 9 10.12 -6.58 -4.67
CA LEU A 9 9.49 -7.87 -4.89
C LEU A 9 8.58 -8.30 -3.71
N LYS A 10 9.08 -8.13 -2.48
CA LYS A 10 8.32 -8.45 -1.26
C LYS A 10 7.07 -7.58 -1.12
N SER A 11 7.21 -6.27 -1.36
CA SER A 11 6.09 -5.33 -1.31
C SER A 11 5.06 -5.64 -2.39
N SER A 12 5.50 -5.86 -3.64
CA SER A 12 4.64 -6.26 -4.74
C SER A 12 3.90 -7.56 -4.43
N PHE A 13 4.58 -8.57 -3.89
CA PHE A 13 3.92 -9.81 -3.45
C PHE A 13 2.77 -9.54 -2.47
N PHE A 14 2.99 -8.70 -1.44
CA PHE A 14 1.92 -8.33 -0.51
C PHE A 14 0.83 -7.49 -1.15
N LEU A 15 1.16 -6.64 -2.12
CA LEU A 15 0.17 -5.89 -2.88
C LEU A 15 -0.80 -6.86 -3.57
N TYR A 16 -0.29 -7.85 -4.31
CA TYR A 16 -1.16 -8.84 -4.96
C TYR A 16 -1.95 -9.66 -3.95
N LEU A 17 -1.31 -10.09 -2.85
CA LEU A 17 -1.98 -10.85 -1.79
C LEU A 17 -3.16 -10.07 -1.19
N LEU A 18 -2.96 -8.77 -0.89
CA LEU A 18 -4.01 -7.88 -0.41
C LEU A 18 -5.08 -7.56 -1.47
N ASN A 19 -4.81 -7.74 -2.76
CA ASN A 19 -5.81 -7.48 -3.79
C ASN A 19 -6.63 -8.74 -4.15
N ILE A 20 -6.27 -9.93 -3.66
CA ILE A 20 -7.05 -11.18 -3.89
C ILE A 20 -8.54 -11.00 -3.56
N PRO A 21 -8.93 -10.50 -2.36
CA PRO A 21 -10.34 -10.30 -2.05
C PRO A 21 -11.02 -9.31 -2.99
N LEU A 22 -10.30 -8.29 -3.47
CA LEU A 22 -10.83 -7.28 -4.36
C LEU A 22 -11.05 -7.81 -5.78
N TYR A 23 -10.17 -8.69 -6.29
CA TYR A 23 -10.43 -9.39 -7.55
C TYR A 23 -11.68 -10.27 -7.44
N LEU A 24 -11.85 -10.99 -6.33
CA LEU A 24 -13.04 -11.82 -6.11
C LEU A 24 -14.32 -10.97 -6.09
N ILE A 25 -14.31 -9.85 -5.37
CA ILE A 25 -15.44 -8.91 -5.33
C ILE A 25 -15.73 -8.37 -6.74
N PHE A 26 -14.70 -7.96 -7.49
CA PHE A 26 -14.84 -7.45 -8.87
C PHE A 26 -15.44 -8.50 -9.83
N PHE A 27 -15.00 -9.76 -9.75
CA PHE A 27 -15.55 -10.83 -10.60
C PHE A 27 -17.00 -11.18 -10.24
N LEU A 28 -17.33 -11.19 -8.94
CA LEU A 28 -18.66 -11.56 -8.47
C LEU A 28 -19.69 -10.44 -8.69
N TRP A 29 -19.28 -9.17 -8.53
CA TRP A 29 -20.10 -8.00 -8.78
C TRP A 29 -19.53 -7.24 -9.99
N HIS A 30 -20.05 -7.57 -11.18
CA HIS A 30 -19.69 -6.93 -12.47
C HIS A 30 -20.03 -5.43 -12.56
N HIS A 31 -20.60 -4.83 -11.50
CA HIS A 31 -20.88 -3.40 -11.41
C HIS A 31 -19.72 -2.65 -10.76
N PRO A 32 -19.42 -1.41 -11.19
CA PRO A 32 -18.40 -0.59 -10.56
C PRO A 32 -18.86 -0.27 -9.14
N LEU A 33 -18.43 -1.09 -8.19
CA LEU A 33 -18.62 -0.78 -6.79
C LEU A 33 -17.89 0.54 -6.52
N PRO A 34 -18.61 1.59 -6.12
CA PRO A 34 -17.95 2.79 -5.66
C PRO A 34 -16.99 2.35 -4.54
N TYR A 35 -15.84 3.00 -4.42
CA TYR A 35 -14.85 2.77 -3.36
C TYR A 35 -13.88 1.58 -3.53
N VAL A 36 -14.03 0.68 -4.52
CA VAL A 36 -13.00 -0.37 -4.76
C VAL A 36 -11.63 0.24 -5.06
N GLY A 37 -11.60 1.35 -5.80
CA GLY A 37 -10.37 2.12 -6.03
C GLY A 37 -9.74 2.68 -4.75
N LEU A 38 -10.55 3.03 -3.74
CA LEU A 38 -10.06 3.50 -2.43
C LEU A 38 -9.41 2.36 -1.65
N VAL A 39 -10.05 1.19 -1.60
CA VAL A 39 -9.48 0.01 -0.93
C VAL A 39 -8.19 -0.42 -1.63
N SER A 40 -8.20 -0.49 -2.97
CA SER A 40 -7.01 -0.77 -3.77
C SER A 40 -5.90 0.24 -3.46
N GLY A 41 -6.19 1.55 -3.47
CA GLY A 41 -5.24 2.61 -3.12
C GLY A 41 -4.60 2.42 -1.73
N LEU A 42 -5.40 2.04 -0.72
CA LEU A 42 -4.90 1.76 0.62
C LEU A 42 -4.00 0.51 0.65
N THR A 43 -4.27 -0.52 -0.17
CA THR A 43 -3.40 -1.70 -0.24
C THR A 43 -1.97 -1.36 -0.67
N TYR A 44 -1.75 -0.31 -1.46
CA TYR A 44 -0.41 0.13 -1.83
C TYR A 44 0.43 0.52 -0.62
N LEU A 45 -0.15 1.32 0.27
CA LEU A 45 0.50 1.76 1.51
C LEU A 45 0.67 0.59 2.49
N LEU A 46 -0.35 -0.25 2.61
CA LEU A 46 -0.35 -1.39 3.52
C LEU A 46 0.65 -2.49 3.13
N ALA A 47 0.82 -2.74 1.83
CA ALA A 47 1.82 -3.66 1.31
C ALA A 47 3.25 -3.21 1.65
N TYR A 48 3.51 -1.90 1.59
CA TYR A 48 4.78 -1.31 2.05
C TYR A 48 5.01 -1.58 3.55
N PHE A 49 3.99 -1.35 4.39
CA PHE A 49 4.09 -1.62 5.84
C PHE A 49 4.29 -3.12 6.16
N MET A 50 3.63 -4.02 5.44
CA MET A 50 3.88 -5.46 5.56
C MET A 50 5.30 -5.84 5.13
N ALA A 51 5.82 -5.22 4.06
CA ALA A 51 7.21 -5.43 3.66
C ALA A 51 8.21 -4.98 4.74
N CYS A 52 7.90 -3.91 5.49
CA CYS A 52 8.65 -3.49 6.69
C CYS A 52 8.49 -4.44 7.90
N GLY A 53 7.62 -5.46 7.82
CA GLY A 53 7.45 -6.50 8.83
C GLY A 53 6.31 -6.28 9.83
N ARG A 54 5.32 -5.44 9.49
CA ARG A 54 4.36 -4.89 10.45
C ARG A 54 2.93 -5.37 10.19
N PHE A 55 2.79 -6.69 10.20
CA PHE A 55 1.61 -7.42 9.78
C PHE A 55 0.34 -7.12 10.60
N LEU A 56 0.44 -7.11 11.94
CA LEU A 56 -0.73 -6.96 12.81
C LEU A 56 -1.48 -5.64 12.57
N ILE A 57 -0.75 -4.53 12.50
CA ILE A 57 -1.35 -3.21 12.29
C ILE A 57 -1.94 -3.12 10.88
N THR A 58 -1.22 -3.64 9.88
CA THR A 58 -1.76 -3.72 8.52
C THR A 58 -3.06 -4.52 8.46
N ILE A 59 -3.14 -5.66 9.13
CA ILE A 59 -4.36 -6.48 9.17
C ILE A 59 -5.50 -5.72 9.86
N MET A 60 -5.23 -5.06 10.99
CA MET A 60 -6.23 -4.26 11.70
C MET A 60 -6.76 -3.08 10.87
N ILE A 61 -5.97 -2.55 9.93
CA ILE A 61 -6.39 -1.46 9.02
C ILE A 61 -6.96 -2.02 7.71
N TYR A 62 -6.64 -3.24 7.31
CA TYR A 62 -7.13 -3.78 6.04
C TYR A 62 -8.48 -4.49 6.20
N VAL A 63 -8.59 -5.39 7.18
CA VAL A 63 -9.76 -6.26 7.35
C VAL A 63 -11.04 -5.47 7.55
N PRO A 64 -11.11 -4.46 8.44
CA PRO A 64 -12.35 -3.70 8.62
C PRO A 64 -12.73 -2.90 7.37
N GLY A 65 -11.76 -2.53 6.53
CA GLY A 65 -12.02 -1.83 5.27
C GLY A 65 -12.62 -2.72 4.20
N VAL A 66 -12.12 -3.94 4.08
CA VAL A 66 -12.75 -4.96 3.23
C VAL A 66 -14.15 -5.30 3.74
N LEU A 67 -14.33 -5.42 5.05
CA LEU A 67 -15.64 -5.67 5.65
C LEU A 67 -16.60 -4.49 5.43
N ALA A 68 -16.13 -3.24 5.54
CA ALA A 68 -16.93 -2.06 5.24
C ALA A 68 -17.35 -2.03 3.76
N LEU A 69 -16.42 -2.34 2.84
CA LEU A 69 -16.72 -2.46 1.42
C LEU A 69 -17.75 -3.58 1.16
N LEU A 70 -17.56 -4.75 1.79
CA LEU A 70 -18.47 -5.88 1.64
C LEU A 70 -19.86 -5.58 2.22
N ALA A 71 -19.93 -4.92 3.38
CA ALA A 71 -21.17 -4.47 3.98
C ALA A 71 -21.90 -3.49 3.06
N SER A 72 -21.17 -2.56 2.43
CA SER A 72 -21.75 -1.64 1.43
C SER A 72 -22.25 -2.37 0.19
N ALA A 73 -21.56 -3.43 -0.24
CA ALA A 73 -21.98 -4.26 -1.39
C ALA A 73 -23.22 -5.11 -1.09
N LEU A 74 -23.38 -5.60 0.15
CA LEU A 74 -24.47 -6.49 0.56
C LEU A 74 -25.71 -5.75 1.08
N LEU A 75 -25.52 -4.66 1.82
CA LEU A 75 -26.58 -3.94 2.53
C LEU A 75 -26.95 -2.62 1.85
N GLY A 76 -26.23 -2.23 0.81
CA GLY A 76 -26.37 -0.91 0.17
C GLY A 76 -25.63 0.20 0.94
N ASP A 77 -25.92 1.45 0.61
CA ASP A 77 -25.26 2.62 1.20
C ASP A 77 -25.66 2.81 2.67
N VAL A 78 -24.82 2.31 3.59
CA VAL A 78 -24.99 2.53 5.04
C VAL A 78 -24.47 3.92 5.40
N ILE A 79 -25.35 4.78 5.93
CA ILE A 79 -25.02 6.16 6.33
C ILE A 79 -24.88 6.24 7.85
N ILE A 80 -23.76 6.77 8.32
CA ILE A 80 -23.48 7.02 9.75
C ILE A 80 -22.95 8.45 9.88
N LEU A 81 -23.38 9.22 10.88
CA LEU A 81 -22.85 10.58 11.12
C LEU A 81 -22.86 11.51 9.89
N GLY A 82 -23.83 11.33 8.98
CA GLY A 82 -23.97 12.12 7.75
C GLY A 82 -23.03 11.74 6.60
N GLY A 83 -22.20 10.71 6.74
CA GLY A 83 -21.33 10.18 5.68
C GLY A 83 -21.57 8.68 5.43
N ARG A 84 -21.15 8.18 4.27
CA ARG A 84 -21.21 6.73 4.00
C ARG A 84 -20.17 6.01 4.87
N LEU A 85 -20.54 4.86 5.44
CA LEU A 85 -19.70 4.08 6.35
C LEU A 85 -18.30 3.83 5.77
N VAL A 86 -18.25 3.48 4.48
CA VAL A 86 -16.99 3.22 3.76
C VAL A 86 -16.10 4.46 3.71
N GLU A 87 -16.66 5.63 3.41
CA GLU A 87 -15.91 6.88 3.31
C GLU A 87 -15.33 7.31 4.66
N LEU A 88 -16.15 7.25 5.71
CA LEU A 88 -15.71 7.55 7.08
C LEU A 88 -14.62 6.60 7.54
N TYR A 89 -14.79 5.31 7.25
CA TYR A 89 -13.77 4.31 7.53
C TYR A 89 -12.44 4.67 6.85
N PHE A 90 -12.45 5.01 5.57
CA PHE A 90 -11.22 5.34 4.84
C PHE A 90 -10.49 6.55 5.42
N ILE A 91 -11.23 7.56 5.86
CA ILE A 91 -10.63 8.72 6.54
C ILE A 91 -9.92 8.25 7.82
N THR A 92 -10.59 7.46 8.67
CA THR A 92 -10.01 6.96 9.91
C THR A 92 -8.81 6.02 9.67
N ALA A 93 -8.90 5.12 8.68
CA ALA A 93 -7.85 4.20 8.28
C ALA A 93 -6.62 4.94 7.73
N PHE A 94 -6.83 6.01 6.98
CA PHE A 94 -5.77 6.89 6.51
C PHE A 94 -5.05 7.55 7.68
N PHE A 95 -5.77 8.18 8.62
CA PHE A 95 -5.15 8.78 9.81
C PHE A 95 -4.45 7.77 10.71
N ALA A 96 -5.03 6.58 10.90
CA ALA A 96 -4.38 5.49 11.63
C ALA A 96 -3.06 5.08 10.95
N SER A 97 -3.05 5.00 9.62
CA SER A 97 -1.86 4.73 8.81
C SER A 97 -0.82 5.85 8.91
N LEU A 98 -1.25 7.12 9.01
CA LEU A 98 -0.37 8.27 9.24
C LEU A 98 0.31 8.21 10.59
N ILE A 99 -0.47 8.00 11.65
CA ILE A 99 0.04 7.87 13.02
C ILE A 99 1.01 6.70 13.08
N TYR A 100 0.64 5.59 12.44
CA TYR A 100 1.50 4.43 12.32
C TYR A 100 2.80 4.74 11.56
N ALA A 101 2.74 5.44 10.42
CA ALA A 101 3.91 5.88 9.67
C ALA A 101 4.83 6.78 10.53
N ALA A 102 4.25 7.63 11.38
CA ALA A 102 4.99 8.46 12.31
C ALA A 102 5.77 7.65 13.36
N THR A 103 5.50 6.35 13.54
CA THR A 103 6.28 5.52 14.48
C THR A 103 7.63 5.04 13.93
N PHE A 104 7.91 5.23 12.63
CA PHE A 104 9.14 4.73 12.01
C PHE A 104 10.43 5.49 12.38
N GLY A 105 10.34 6.71 12.93
CA GLY A 105 11.48 7.59 13.25
C GLY A 105 11.41 8.28 14.63
N ARG A 106 12.50 8.96 15.02
CA ARG A 106 12.62 9.77 16.25
C ARG A 106 12.90 11.25 15.91
N GLY A 107 12.32 12.18 16.68
CA GLY A 107 12.55 13.63 16.53
C GLY A 107 12.03 14.21 15.21
N VAL A 108 12.63 15.33 14.74
CA VAL A 108 12.23 16.04 13.50
C VAL A 108 12.24 15.12 12.26
N GLY A 109 13.13 14.12 12.24
CA GLY A 109 13.18 13.11 11.18
C GLY A 109 11.88 12.32 11.03
N ARG A 110 11.06 12.22 12.08
CA ARG A 110 9.73 11.61 12.05
C ARG A 110 8.77 12.37 11.14
N ALA A 111 8.62 13.67 11.37
CA ALA A 111 7.69 14.50 10.60
C ALA A 111 8.08 14.53 9.12
N LEU A 112 9.38 14.71 8.85
CA LEU A 112 9.91 14.67 7.50
C LEU A 112 9.68 13.32 6.81
N SER A 113 9.88 12.21 7.52
CA SER A 113 9.65 10.86 6.99
C SER A 113 8.20 10.65 6.58
N VAL A 114 7.24 11.07 7.41
CA VAL A 114 5.80 10.95 7.11
C VAL A 114 5.45 11.79 5.89
N VAL A 115 5.93 13.04 5.83
CA VAL A 115 5.68 13.94 4.69
C VAL A 115 6.27 13.36 3.40
N LEU A 116 7.52 12.88 3.45
CA LEU A 116 8.17 12.25 2.31
C LEU A 116 7.44 10.98 1.85
N LEU A 117 6.97 10.15 2.78
CA LEU A 117 6.16 8.98 2.47
C LEU A 117 4.86 9.39 1.77
N LEU A 118 4.15 10.39 2.31
CA LEU A 118 2.88 10.85 1.74
C LEU A 118 3.04 11.41 0.34
N ILE A 119 4.04 12.27 0.14
CA ILE A 119 4.36 12.82 -1.17
C ILE A 119 4.70 11.67 -2.13
N SER A 120 5.51 10.70 -1.68
CA SER A 120 5.91 9.56 -2.50
C SER A 120 4.74 8.65 -2.88
N VAL A 121 3.81 8.39 -1.95
CA VAL A 121 2.62 7.56 -2.18
C VAL A 121 1.61 8.30 -3.07
N ALA A 122 1.39 9.60 -2.85
CA ALA A 122 0.49 10.39 -3.69
C ALA A 122 1.02 10.48 -5.13
N ILE A 123 2.27 10.90 -5.30
CA ILE A 123 2.90 11.03 -6.62
C ILE A 123 3.03 9.65 -7.28
N GLY A 124 3.51 8.65 -6.55
CA GLY A 124 3.68 7.29 -7.04
C GLY A 124 2.37 6.61 -7.40
N GLY A 125 1.31 6.82 -6.62
CA GLY A 125 -0.03 6.30 -6.86
C GLY A 125 -0.70 6.89 -8.11
N VAL A 126 -0.53 8.18 -8.35
CA VAL A 126 -1.02 8.81 -9.59
C VAL A 126 -0.18 8.37 -10.78
N LEU A 127 1.16 8.40 -10.65
CA LEU A 127 2.07 7.95 -11.69
C LEU A 127 1.84 6.50 -12.06
N ILE A 128 1.56 5.61 -11.10
CA ILE A 128 1.38 4.20 -11.41
C ILE A 128 0.09 3.94 -12.17
N VAL A 129 -1.00 4.65 -11.87
CA VAL A 129 -2.23 4.55 -12.66
C VAL A 129 -1.99 4.99 -14.10
N VAL A 130 -1.25 6.09 -14.30
CA VAL A 130 -0.91 6.58 -15.65
C VAL A 130 0.05 5.63 -16.36
N ILE A 131 1.16 5.25 -15.71
CA ILE A 131 2.20 4.39 -16.29
C ILE A 131 1.63 2.99 -16.56
N ALA A 132 0.85 2.40 -15.65
CA ALA A 132 0.20 1.11 -15.88
C ALA A 132 -0.80 1.21 -17.04
N SER A 133 -1.58 2.30 -17.14
CA SER A 133 -2.47 2.51 -18.29
C SER A 133 -1.71 2.56 -19.61
N LEU A 134 -0.58 3.29 -19.66
CA LEU A 134 0.28 3.36 -20.85
C LEU A 134 0.95 2.01 -21.16
N TRP A 135 1.44 1.31 -20.13
CA TRP A 135 2.04 -0.01 -20.25
C TRP A 135 1.07 -1.03 -20.82
N ARG A 136 -0.17 -1.01 -20.34
CA ARG A 136 -1.28 -1.85 -20.79
C ARG A 136 -1.75 -1.55 -22.22
N MET A 137 -1.34 -0.43 -22.83
CA MET A 137 -1.53 -0.22 -24.28
C MET A 137 -0.58 -1.07 -25.12
N ALA A 138 0.59 -1.41 -24.57
CA ALA A 138 1.61 -2.18 -25.27
C ALA A 138 1.63 -3.66 -24.87
N VAL A 139 1.09 -4.01 -23.70
CA VAL A 139 1.10 -5.37 -23.14
C VAL A 139 -0.33 -5.89 -23.01
N PRO A 140 -0.62 -7.14 -23.45
CA PRO A 140 -1.94 -7.75 -23.31
C PRO A 140 -2.46 -7.67 -21.87
N THR A 141 -3.68 -7.21 -21.71
CA THR A 141 -4.34 -7.05 -20.40
C THR A 141 -5.23 -8.24 -20.10
N LEU A 142 -5.45 -8.50 -18.81
CA LEU A 142 -6.45 -9.46 -18.35
C LEU A 142 -7.84 -8.83 -18.22
N GLY A 143 -7.98 -7.54 -18.53
CA GLY A 143 -9.25 -6.83 -18.51
C GLY A 143 -9.75 -6.45 -17.11
N PHE A 144 -8.87 -6.41 -16.11
CA PHE A 144 -9.22 -5.93 -14.77
C PHE A 144 -9.48 -4.42 -14.75
N ALA A 145 -10.17 -3.94 -13.71
CA ALA A 145 -10.38 -2.51 -13.54
C ALA A 145 -9.05 -1.73 -13.48
N PRO A 146 -8.98 -0.48 -13.98
CA PRO A 146 -7.75 0.32 -14.05
C PRO A 146 -7.02 0.51 -12.71
N TRP A 147 -7.77 0.50 -11.60
CA TRP A 147 -7.23 0.68 -10.25
C TRP A 147 -6.74 -0.61 -9.61
N LEU A 148 -7.02 -1.78 -10.18
CA LEU A 148 -6.52 -3.06 -9.69
C LEU A 148 -5.17 -3.38 -10.32
N PRO A 149 -4.19 -3.87 -9.54
CA PRO A 149 -2.91 -4.28 -10.09
C PRO A 149 -3.08 -5.49 -11.01
N GLU A 150 -2.45 -5.50 -12.18
CA GLU A 150 -2.45 -6.71 -13.04
C GLU A 150 -1.10 -7.43 -12.94
N PRO A 151 -1.02 -8.76 -13.09
CA PRO A 151 0.24 -9.51 -12.96
C PRO A 151 1.37 -8.99 -13.87
N GLN A 152 1.05 -8.46 -15.05
CA GLN A 152 2.02 -7.88 -15.97
C GLN A 152 2.57 -6.51 -15.50
N ASP A 153 1.95 -5.88 -14.50
CA ASP A 153 2.41 -4.60 -13.93
C ASP A 153 3.46 -4.81 -12.81
N VAL A 154 3.73 -6.07 -12.41
CA VAL A 154 4.69 -6.43 -11.34
C VAL A 154 6.01 -5.65 -11.45
N PRO A 155 6.67 -5.56 -12.63
CA PRO A 155 7.95 -4.86 -12.74
C PRO A 155 7.85 -3.38 -12.32
N ILE A 156 6.74 -2.72 -12.65
CA ILE A 156 6.52 -1.31 -12.34
C ILE A 156 6.37 -1.12 -10.83
N TYR A 157 5.60 -2.00 -10.17
CA TYR A 157 5.44 -1.97 -8.72
C TYR A 157 6.73 -2.25 -7.97
N VAL A 158 7.55 -3.18 -8.46
CA VAL A 158 8.86 -3.48 -7.84
C VAL A 158 9.74 -2.24 -7.82
N VAL A 159 9.84 -1.53 -8.95
CA VAL A 159 10.62 -0.30 -9.06
C VAL A 159 10.04 0.80 -8.16
N LEU A 160 8.71 0.95 -8.16
CA LEU A 160 8.00 1.94 -7.36
C LEU A 160 8.27 1.76 -5.86
N TYR A 161 8.14 0.54 -5.35
CA TYR A 161 8.36 0.24 -3.94
C TYR A 161 9.82 0.43 -3.52
N GLU A 162 10.78 0.12 -4.39
CA GLU A 162 12.19 0.43 -4.13
C GLU A 162 12.44 1.95 -4.07
N PHE A 163 11.80 2.72 -4.95
CA PHE A 163 11.88 4.17 -4.96
C PHE A 163 11.25 4.77 -3.69
N TRP A 164 10.04 4.32 -3.33
CA TRP A 164 9.35 4.72 -2.10
C TRP A 164 10.19 4.42 -0.87
N ARG A 165 10.80 3.23 -0.80
CA ARG A 165 11.72 2.90 0.29
C ARG A 165 12.86 3.89 0.36
N LYS A 166 13.56 4.17 -0.74
CA LYS A 166 14.69 5.10 -0.77
C LYS A 166 14.31 6.50 -0.28
N ILE A 167 13.17 7.02 -0.72
CA ILE A 167 12.65 8.32 -0.27
C ILE A 167 12.32 8.28 1.23
N HIS A 168 11.58 7.27 1.67
CA HIS A 168 11.14 7.17 3.05
C HIS A 168 12.30 6.94 4.03
N THR A 169 13.34 6.21 3.62
CA THR A 169 14.54 5.98 4.44
C THR A 169 15.64 7.04 4.25
N TYR A 170 15.42 8.05 3.39
CA TYR A 170 16.35 9.15 3.19
C TYR A 170 16.72 9.85 4.51
N PRO A 171 15.76 10.11 5.44
CA PRO A 171 16.10 10.39 6.82
C PRO A 171 16.74 9.13 7.42
N LYS A 172 18.07 9.17 7.66
CA LYS A 172 18.88 8.06 8.22
C LYS A 172 18.40 7.47 9.57
N SER A 173 17.33 8.01 10.14
CA SER A 173 16.71 7.59 11.41
C SER A 173 15.53 6.62 11.25
N VAL A 174 15.08 6.34 10.02
CA VAL A 174 13.89 5.54 9.73
C VAL A 174 14.25 4.06 9.57
N LYS A 175 13.66 3.20 10.42
CA LYS A 175 13.95 1.75 10.43
C LYS A 175 12.80 0.94 9.81
N CYS A 176 12.86 0.70 8.51
CA CYS A 176 11.98 -0.27 7.83
C CYS A 176 12.75 -1.59 7.61
N GLY A 177 12.35 -2.66 8.30
CA GLY A 177 12.91 -4.00 8.14
C GLY A 177 14.18 -4.32 8.96
N ARG A 178 14.52 -5.61 8.96
CA ARG A 178 15.60 -6.27 9.72
C ARG A 178 17.03 -5.96 9.23
N GLU A 179 17.28 -4.86 8.52
CA GLU A 179 18.64 -4.53 8.05
C GLU A 179 19.62 -4.25 9.22
N THR A 180 19.10 -3.98 10.43
CA THR A 180 19.91 -3.85 11.65
C THR A 180 20.34 -5.17 12.29
N ALA A 181 19.67 -6.30 12.05
CA ALA A 181 20.12 -7.55 12.65
C ALA A 181 21.52 -7.94 12.15
N THR A 182 21.85 -7.59 10.90
CA THR A 182 23.15 -7.88 10.29
C THR A 182 24.16 -6.74 10.47
N GLN A 183 23.71 -5.48 10.58
CA GLN A 183 24.60 -4.34 10.79
C GLN A 183 24.99 -4.13 12.27
N GLU A 184 24.13 -4.43 13.24
CA GLU A 184 24.49 -4.36 14.66
C GLU A 184 25.42 -5.51 15.08
N THR A 185 25.26 -6.71 14.52
CA THR A 185 26.22 -7.82 14.73
C THR A 185 27.56 -7.53 14.07
N ALA A 186 27.59 -6.89 12.89
CA ALA A 186 28.84 -6.50 12.23
C ALA A 186 29.59 -5.37 12.95
N LYS A 187 28.90 -4.55 13.76
CA LYS A 187 29.51 -3.48 14.56
C LYS A 187 29.91 -3.92 15.97
N LYS A 188 29.30 -4.97 16.52
CA LYS A 188 29.67 -5.58 17.81
C LYS A 188 30.79 -6.64 17.70
N GLY A 189 31.12 -7.06 16.49
CA GLY A 189 32.21 -8.01 16.22
C GLY A 189 33.52 -7.36 15.71
N ARG A 190 33.69 -6.05 15.92
CA ARG A 190 34.93 -5.30 15.65
C ARG A 190 35.42 -4.65 16.93
#